data_AF-A0A532EKH5-F1
#
_entry.id   AF-A0A532EKH5-F1
#
_cell.length_a   1.000
_cell.length_b   1.000
_cell.length_c   1.000
_cell.angle_alpha   90.00
_cell.angle_beta   90.00
_cell.angle_gamma   90.00
#
_symmetry.space_group_name_H-M   'P 1'
#
loop_
_entity.id
_entity.type
_entity.pdbx_description
1 polymer ?
#
loop_
_entity_poly.entity_id
_entity_poly.type
_entity_poly.pdbx_seq_one_letter_code
_entity_poly.pdbx_strand_id
1 'polypeptide(L)'
;MASAISHAQLTAQLAQGTFASLYVVVGEEDLLRDMALGALKSALLGEGESDFNCDLFYGDDVEQARKLNIKRVCVHKGLPLGPVQDYNHPKDLIKAARDFPDIDFLVYHSGLKSTATVDTVFARTGEIPWTTEFCRMKQAQPGIKNIYMELGSTFAQLVTTHPAVCAHLLGQIIDAFGVDHVLWGTDSIWYGSPQWQIEAFRRFQIPDQLIEQHRYQRLTRQVKEQIFGLNAARVFGVDVKSKRNALQQDVLGQLRMSYLEEGPEPS
;
A
#
# COMPACT_ATOMS: atom_id res chain seq x y z
N MET A 1 3.69 18.61 5.93
CA MET A 1 3.25 17.74 7.04
C MET A 1 1.74 17.71 7.03
N ALA A 2 1.11 16.54 6.89
CA ALA A 2 -0.34 16.43 7.04
C ALA A 2 -0.67 16.77 8.50
N SER A 3 -1.42 17.85 8.71
CA SER A 3 -1.82 18.25 10.06
C SER A 3 -2.71 17.16 10.65
N ALA A 4 -2.31 16.62 11.80
CA ALA A 4 -3.21 15.79 12.61
C ALA A 4 -4.50 16.58 12.86
N ILE A 5 -5.64 15.99 12.48
CA ILE A 5 -6.95 16.60 12.75
C ILE A 5 -7.36 16.31 14.19
N SER A 6 -7.87 17.32 14.89
CA SER A 6 -8.39 17.17 16.25
C SER A 6 -9.72 16.41 16.26
N HIS A 7 -10.11 15.86 17.41
CA HIS A 7 -11.36 15.14 17.61
C HIS A 7 -12.59 15.92 17.11
N ALA A 8 -12.67 17.21 17.43
CA ALA A 8 -13.78 18.06 16.98
C ALA A 8 -13.82 18.23 15.45
N GLN A 9 -12.65 18.25 14.79
CA GLN A 9 -12.55 18.33 13.34
C GLN A 9 -12.95 17.01 12.67
N LEU A 10 -12.59 15.86 13.27
CA LEU A 10 -13.03 14.55 12.81
C LEU A 10 -14.56 14.41 12.89
N THR A 11 -15.18 14.73 14.04
CA THR A 11 -16.65 14.68 14.21
C THR A 11 -17.37 15.59 13.22
N ALA A 12 -16.88 16.82 13.02
CA ALA A 12 -17.47 17.77 12.08
C ALA A 12 -17.36 17.29 10.62
N GLN A 13 -16.24 16.67 10.24
CA GLN A 13 -16.06 16.09 8.91
C GLN A 13 -16.91 14.84 8.71
N LEU A 14 -17.12 14.01 9.75
CA LEU A 14 -17.99 12.81 9.71
C LEU A 14 -19.44 13.21 9.47
N ALA A 15 -19.91 14.27 10.12
CA ALA A 15 -21.24 14.82 9.88
C ALA A 15 -21.43 15.38 8.45
N GLN A 16 -20.35 15.76 7.76
CA GLN A 16 -20.39 16.36 6.43
C GLN A 16 -20.27 15.33 5.29
N GLY A 17 -19.93 14.06 5.58
CA GLY A 17 -19.85 13.00 4.58
C GLY A 17 -18.71 13.17 3.55
N THR A 18 -17.71 13.99 3.85
CA THR A 18 -16.65 14.42 2.93
C THR A 18 -15.34 13.63 3.08
N PHE A 19 -15.39 12.32 3.35
CA PHE A 19 -14.17 11.52 3.42
C PHE A 19 -13.77 10.93 2.07
N ALA A 20 -12.52 11.20 1.68
CA ALA A 20 -11.76 10.34 0.80
C ALA A 20 -10.82 9.48 1.68
N SER A 21 -10.97 8.16 1.58
CA SER A 21 -10.09 7.09 2.08
C SER A 21 -9.59 7.22 3.54
N LEU A 22 -9.98 6.28 4.41
CA LEU A 22 -9.39 6.19 5.75
C LEU A 22 -8.00 5.54 5.65
N TYR A 23 -6.97 6.29 6.08
CA TYR A 23 -5.62 5.77 6.24
C TYR A 23 -5.48 5.23 7.67
N VAL A 24 -5.55 3.92 7.84
CA VAL A 24 -5.35 3.29 9.15
C VAL A 24 -3.91 2.81 9.23
N VAL A 25 -3.06 3.54 9.96
CA VAL A 25 -1.72 3.06 10.33
C VAL A 25 -1.88 2.20 11.57
N VAL A 26 -2.22 0.93 11.40
CA VAL A 26 -2.21 -0.03 12.51
C VAL A 26 -0.77 -0.43 12.77
N GLY A 27 -0.15 0.29 13.70
CA GLY A 27 1.11 -0.08 14.35
C GLY A 27 2.35 0.58 13.74
N GLU A 28 2.83 1.64 14.40
CA GLU A 28 4.26 2.01 14.38
C GLU A 28 4.74 2.62 15.72
N GLU A 29 3.85 3.09 16.60
CA GLU A 29 4.18 3.39 18.02
C GLU A 29 3.01 3.01 18.92
N ASP A 30 3.27 2.32 20.04
CA ASP A 30 2.21 1.85 20.96
C ASP A 30 1.32 3.01 21.43
N LEU A 31 1.93 4.15 21.77
CA LEU A 31 1.19 5.31 22.27
C LEU A 31 0.31 5.96 21.19
N LEU A 32 0.81 6.15 19.97
CA LEU A 32 0.05 6.77 18.88
C LEU A 32 -1.04 5.84 18.35
N ARG A 33 -0.77 4.53 18.29
CA ARG A 33 -1.76 3.50 17.99
C ARG A 33 -2.88 3.54 19.02
N ASP A 34 -2.54 3.47 20.30
CA ASP A 34 -3.51 3.38 21.39
C ASP A 34 -4.29 4.70 21.54
N MET A 35 -3.68 5.85 21.24
CA MET A 35 -4.37 7.14 21.19
C MET A 35 -5.29 7.28 19.98
N ALA A 36 -4.88 6.84 18.79
CA ALA A 36 -5.73 6.86 17.59
C ALA A 36 -6.91 5.90 17.75
N LEU A 37 -6.66 4.69 18.27
CA LEU A 37 -7.67 3.72 18.63
C LEU A 37 -8.57 4.22 19.75
N GLY A 38 -8.02 4.88 20.77
CA GLY A 38 -8.78 5.50 21.86
C GLY A 38 -9.70 6.61 21.36
N ALA A 39 -9.20 7.50 20.49
CA ALA A 39 -10.00 8.55 19.88
C ALA A 39 -11.11 8.00 18.98
N LEU A 40 -10.84 6.95 18.20
CA LEU A 40 -11.85 6.25 17.40
C LEU A 40 -12.88 5.55 18.29
N LYS A 41 -12.43 4.81 19.32
CA LYS A 41 -13.30 4.12 20.29
C LYS A 41 -14.23 5.10 21.00
N SER A 42 -13.69 6.18 21.58
CA SER A 42 -14.49 7.19 22.27
C SER A 42 -15.47 7.91 21.34
N ALA A 43 -15.06 8.24 20.12
CA ALA A 43 -15.94 8.91 19.15
C ALA A 43 -17.07 8.02 18.64
N LEU A 44 -16.89 6.69 18.63
CA LEU A 44 -17.80 5.76 17.94
C LEU A 44 -18.60 4.85 18.88
N LEU A 45 -18.11 4.58 20.09
CA LEU A 45 -18.72 3.68 21.07
C LEU A 45 -19.13 4.38 22.37
N GLY A 46 -18.68 5.63 22.58
CA GLY A 46 -18.83 6.34 23.85
C GLY A 46 -17.81 5.87 24.90
N GLU A 47 -17.86 6.47 26.10
CA GLU A 47 -16.97 6.10 27.22
C GLU A 47 -17.51 4.84 27.93
N GLY A 48 -17.02 3.66 27.56
CA GLY A 48 -17.35 2.38 28.19
C GLY A 48 -16.44 1.23 27.72
N GLU A 49 -16.33 0.16 28.52
CA GLU A 49 -15.62 -1.06 28.12
C GLU A 49 -16.30 -1.70 26.91
N SER A 50 -15.49 -2.10 25.93
CA SER A 50 -15.91 -2.67 24.65
C SER A 50 -15.06 -3.92 24.37
N ASP A 51 -15.67 -4.97 23.82
CA ASP A 51 -15.01 -6.21 23.37
C ASP A 51 -14.09 -6.01 22.13
N PHE A 52 -13.65 -4.77 21.89
CA PHE A 52 -12.91 -4.35 20.71
C PHE A 52 -11.47 -4.90 20.76
N ASN A 53 -11.19 -5.88 19.90
CA ASN A 53 -9.88 -6.51 19.78
C ASN A 53 -9.06 -5.83 18.66
N CYS A 54 -8.09 -5.00 19.05
CA CYS A 54 -7.21 -4.25 18.14
C CYS A 54 -6.02 -5.06 17.61
N ASP A 55 -5.89 -6.34 17.99
CA ASP A 55 -4.77 -7.20 17.60
C ASP A 55 -4.97 -7.90 16.25
N LEU A 56 -6.19 -7.80 15.67
CA LEU A 56 -6.53 -8.37 14.38
C LEU A 56 -7.34 -7.36 13.58
N PHE A 57 -6.89 -7.02 12.37
CA PHE A 57 -7.70 -6.23 11.45
C PHE A 57 -8.79 -7.12 10.82
N TYR A 58 -9.80 -7.45 11.64
CA TYR A 58 -10.94 -8.27 11.25
C TYR A 58 -12.07 -8.13 12.28
N GLY A 59 -13.32 -7.99 11.83
CA GLY A 59 -14.48 -7.83 12.71
C GLY A 59 -14.85 -6.35 12.86
N ASP A 60 -14.79 -5.84 14.09
CA ASP A 60 -15.32 -4.52 14.46
C ASP A 60 -14.75 -3.37 13.62
N ASP A 61 -13.45 -3.36 13.34
CA ASP A 61 -12.78 -2.34 12.50
C ASP A 61 -13.44 -2.21 11.12
N VAL A 62 -13.71 -3.36 10.49
CA VAL A 62 -14.21 -3.43 9.13
C VAL A 62 -15.71 -3.16 9.10
N GLU A 63 -16.47 -3.69 10.07
CA GLU A 63 -17.87 -3.33 10.25
C GLU A 63 -18.06 -1.83 10.51
N GLN A 64 -17.16 -1.23 11.27
CA GLN A 64 -17.17 0.20 11.56
C GLN A 64 -16.84 1.02 10.33
N ALA A 65 -15.86 0.61 9.51
CA ALA A 65 -15.62 1.20 8.21
C ALA A 65 -16.88 1.20 7.33
N ARG A 66 -17.63 0.09 7.31
CA ARG A 66 -18.92 0.00 6.58
C ARG A 66 -19.96 0.96 7.13
N LYS A 67 -20.13 1.03 8.46
CA LYS A 67 -21.06 1.97 9.13
C LYS A 67 -20.74 3.43 8.80
N LEU A 68 -19.45 3.75 8.62
CA LEU A 68 -18.96 5.08 8.25
C LEU A 68 -18.91 5.32 6.73
N ASN A 69 -19.42 4.39 5.91
CA ASN A 69 -19.38 4.44 4.44
C ASN A 69 -17.95 4.58 3.88
N ILE A 70 -16.96 4.05 4.59
CA ILE A 70 -15.58 3.92 4.13
C ILE A 70 -15.50 2.69 3.23
N LYS A 71 -15.24 2.93 1.94
CA LYS A 71 -15.17 1.87 0.93
C LYS A 71 -13.79 1.26 0.76
N ARG A 72 -12.77 1.83 1.41
CA ARG A 72 -11.37 1.51 1.15
C ARG A 72 -10.58 1.59 2.44
N VAL A 73 -9.78 0.57 2.69
CA VAL A 73 -8.85 0.55 3.81
C VAL A 73 -7.43 0.27 3.31
N CYS A 74 -6.52 1.18 3.61
CA CYS A 74 -5.08 1.00 3.39
C CYS A 74 -4.49 0.36 4.64
N VAL A 75 -3.80 -0.77 4.49
CA VAL A 75 -3.25 -1.56 5.60
C VAL A 75 -1.78 -1.90 5.34
N HIS A 76 -0.93 -1.73 6.36
CA HIS A 76 0.49 -2.05 6.30
C HIS A 76 0.69 -3.53 6.62
N LYS A 77 0.73 -4.36 5.58
CA LYS A 77 0.87 -5.81 5.69
C LYS A 77 2.07 -6.28 4.88
N GLY A 78 3.21 -6.29 5.55
CA GLY A 78 4.55 -6.48 5.02
C GLY A 78 5.50 -5.55 5.76
N LEU A 79 6.81 -5.72 5.55
CA LEU A 79 7.89 -4.93 6.12
C LEU A 79 7.65 -4.56 7.60
N PRO A 80 7.51 -5.56 8.48
CA PRO A 80 7.21 -5.35 9.89
C PRO A 80 8.28 -4.47 10.53
N LEU A 81 7.82 -3.35 11.10
CA LEU A 81 8.61 -2.47 11.96
C LEU A 81 8.14 -2.69 13.40
N GLY A 82 9.05 -3.13 14.27
CA GLY A 82 8.75 -3.34 15.68
C GLY A 82 8.66 -4.80 16.14
N PRO A 83 8.29 -5.03 17.41
CA PRO A 83 8.52 -6.30 18.10
C PRO A 83 7.50 -7.40 17.74
N VAL A 84 6.32 -7.07 17.22
CA VAL A 84 5.25 -8.04 16.95
C VAL A 84 5.03 -8.21 15.45
N GLN A 85 5.96 -8.96 14.84
CA GLN A 85 6.00 -9.21 13.40
C GLN A 85 4.71 -9.83 12.83
N ASP A 86 4.03 -10.68 13.61
CA ASP A 86 2.91 -11.49 13.10
C ASP A 86 1.70 -10.65 12.67
N TYR A 87 1.53 -9.43 13.20
CA TYR A 87 0.42 -8.55 12.84
C TYR A 87 0.56 -7.94 11.43
N ASN A 88 1.78 -7.89 10.88
CA ASN A 88 2.00 -7.45 9.51
C ASN A 88 1.80 -8.56 8.47
N HIS A 89 1.56 -9.81 8.89
CA HIS A 89 1.27 -10.87 7.93
C HIS A 89 -0.08 -10.63 7.24
N PRO A 90 -0.18 -10.68 5.90
CA PRO A 90 -1.42 -10.37 5.17
C PRO A 90 -2.50 -11.47 5.19
N LYS A 91 -2.31 -12.57 5.96
CA LYS A 91 -3.15 -13.77 5.84
C LYS A 91 -4.60 -13.55 6.28
N ASP A 92 -4.78 -12.65 7.24
CA ASP A 92 -6.08 -12.25 7.77
C ASP A 92 -6.95 -11.55 6.72
N LEU A 93 -6.34 -10.86 5.75
CA LEU A 93 -7.05 -10.19 4.67
C LEU A 93 -7.84 -11.12 3.77
N ILE A 94 -7.46 -12.40 3.67
CA ILE A 94 -8.25 -13.38 2.92
C ILE A 94 -9.64 -13.55 3.54
N LYS A 95 -9.71 -13.61 4.88
CA LYS A 95 -10.97 -13.70 5.62
C LYS A 95 -11.74 -12.38 5.51
N ALA A 96 -11.06 -11.25 5.76
CA ALA A 96 -11.66 -9.92 5.70
C ALA A 96 -12.28 -9.63 4.33
N ALA A 97 -11.52 -9.86 3.26
CA ALA A 97 -11.97 -9.56 1.90
C ALA A 97 -13.18 -10.39 1.47
N ARG A 98 -13.26 -11.66 1.89
CA ARG A 98 -14.40 -12.51 1.62
C ARG A 98 -15.65 -12.07 2.38
N ASP A 99 -15.48 -11.74 3.65
CA ASP A 99 -16.61 -11.45 4.54
C ASP A 99 -17.12 -10.00 4.35
N PHE A 100 -16.29 -9.11 3.81
CA PHE A 100 -16.60 -7.70 3.50
C PHE A 100 -16.29 -7.36 2.03
N PRO A 101 -17.05 -7.93 1.08
CA PRO A 101 -16.78 -7.77 -0.37
C PRO A 101 -17.02 -6.35 -0.89
N ASP A 102 -17.65 -5.48 -0.10
CA ASP A 102 -17.92 -4.07 -0.40
C ASP A 102 -16.81 -3.11 0.04
N ILE A 103 -15.76 -3.62 0.69
CA ILE A 103 -14.58 -2.85 1.08
C ILE A 103 -13.37 -3.31 0.26
N ASP A 104 -12.66 -2.35 -0.33
CA ASP A 104 -11.36 -2.58 -0.96
C ASP A 104 -10.23 -2.51 0.06
N PHE A 105 -9.37 -3.53 0.10
CA PHE A 105 -8.19 -3.61 0.95
C PHE A 105 -6.92 -3.35 0.15
N LEU A 106 -6.24 -2.24 0.44
CA LEU A 106 -4.99 -1.85 -0.21
C LEU A 106 -3.82 -2.25 0.70
N VAL A 107 -3.07 -3.25 0.26
CA VAL A 107 -2.02 -3.95 1.01
C VAL A 107 -0.68 -3.28 0.76
N TYR A 108 -0.34 -2.32 1.63
CA TYR A 108 0.95 -1.63 1.59
C TYR A 108 2.07 -2.64 1.85
N HIS A 109 3.11 -2.52 1.03
CA HIS A 109 4.28 -3.41 1.00
C HIS A 109 4.02 -4.82 0.47
N SER A 110 2.85 -5.12 -0.09
CA SER A 110 2.60 -6.36 -0.85
C SER A 110 3.02 -7.67 -0.12
N GLY A 111 2.90 -7.72 1.20
CA GLY A 111 3.26 -8.90 1.99
C GLY A 111 4.76 -9.21 2.08
N LEU A 112 5.66 -8.31 1.67
CA LEU A 112 7.10 -8.57 1.71
C LEU A 112 7.58 -8.70 3.16
N LYS A 113 8.04 -9.88 3.60
CA LYS A 113 8.50 -10.07 4.99
C LYS A 113 9.77 -9.28 5.33
N SER A 114 10.80 -9.37 4.49
CA SER A 114 12.11 -8.76 4.71
C SER A 114 12.98 -8.99 3.46
N THR A 115 13.98 -8.12 3.27
CA THR A 115 15.02 -8.29 2.24
C THR A 115 16.33 -8.87 2.78
N ALA A 116 16.53 -8.94 4.10
CA ALA A 116 17.82 -9.26 4.72
C ALA A 116 18.42 -10.62 4.29
N THR A 117 17.58 -11.62 4.01
CA THR A 117 18.00 -12.96 3.58
C THR A 117 17.27 -13.43 2.32
N VAL A 118 16.65 -12.50 1.60
CA VAL A 118 15.68 -12.83 0.55
C VAL A 118 16.31 -13.61 -0.61
N ASP A 119 17.51 -13.25 -1.05
CA ASP A 119 18.21 -13.98 -2.12
C ASP A 119 18.55 -15.42 -1.70
N THR A 120 19.05 -15.62 -0.48
CA THR A 120 19.41 -16.96 0.02
C THR A 120 18.18 -17.85 0.15
N VAL A 121 17.08 -17.30 0.65
CA VAL A 121 15.81 -18.04 0.74
C VAL A 121 15.29 -18.35 -0.66
N PHE A 122 15.22 -17.33 -1.53
CA PHE A 122 14.72 -17.48 -2.89
C PHE A 122 15.55 -18.47 -3.71
N ALA A 123 16.88 -18.45 -3.61
CA ALA A 123 17.74 -19.40 -4.30
C ALA A 123 17.52 -20.85 -3.81
N ARG A 124 17.21 -21.04 -2.52
CA ARG A 124 17.00 -22.36 -1.92
C ARG A 124 15.61 -22.92 -2.17
N THR A 125 14.57 -22.07 -2.13
CA THR A 125 13.17 -22.52 -2.12
C THR A 125 12.39 -22.10 -3.35
N GLY A 126 12.87 -21.09 -4.09
CA GLY A 126 12.10 -20.42 -5.13
C GLY A 126 10.95 -19.58 -4.59
N GLU A 127 10.93 -19.30 -3.28
CA GLU A 127 9.83 -18.59 -2.63
C GLU A 127 10.28 -17.28 -1.98
N ILE A 128 9.34 -16.35 -1.89
CA ILE A 128 9.46 -15.10 -1.15
C ILE A 128 8.54 -15.25 0.07
N PRO A 129 9.09 -15.40 1.29
CA PRO A 129 8.28 -15.61 2.49
C PRO A 129 7.16 -14.58 2.62
N TRP A 130 6.00 -15.05 3.06
CA TRP A 130 4.72 -14.33 3.13
C TRP A 130 4.12 -13.92 1.79
N THR A 131 4.85 -13.32 0.86
CA THR A 131 4.30 -12.94 -0.45
C THR A 131 3.87 -14.16 -1.26
N THR A 132 4.73 -15.18 -1.39
CA THR A 132 4.40 -16.42 -2.11
C THR A 132 3.26 -17.17 -1.43
N GLU A 133 3.26 -17.24 -0.10
CA GLU A 133 2.18 -17.85 0.68
C GLU A 133 0.84 -17.13 0.46
N PHE A 134 0.83 -15.79 0.53
CA PHE A 134 -0.37 -14.98 0.35
C PHE A 134 -0.92 -15.09 -1.07
N CYS A 135 -0.06 -15.12 -2.10
CA CYS A 135 -0.46 -15.37 -3.47
C CYS A 135 -1.18 -16.72 -3.62
N ARG A 136 -0.64 -17.80 -3.00
CA ARG A 136 -1.29 -19.12 -3.01
C ARG A 136 -2.63 -19.11 -2.29
N MET A 137 -2.72 -18.45 -1.13
CA MET A 137 -3.99 -18.29 -0.40
C MET A 137 -5.03 -17.55 -1.25
N LYS A 138 -4.63 -16.51 -1.97
CA LYS A 138 -5.51 -15.77 -2.89
C LYS A 138 -5.96 -16.63 -4.07
N GLN A 139 -5.06 -17.39 -4.68
CA GLN A 139 -5.38 -18.31 -5.79
C GLN A 139 -6.37 -19.40 -5.37
N ALA A 140 -6.28 -19.88 -4.13
CA ALA A 140 -7.26 -20.81 -3.57
C ALA A 140 -8.66 -20.20 -3.39
N GLN A 141 -8.78 -18.86 -3.45
CA GLN A 141 -10.05 -18.13 -3.32
C GLN A 141 -10.22 -17.14 -4.49
N PRO A 142 -10.49 -17.64 -5.71
CA PRO A 142 -10.60 -16.82 -6.91
C PRO A 142 -11.80 -15.86 -6.88
N GLY A 143 -12.79 -16.09 -6.01
CA GLY A 143 -13.94 -15.20 -5.81
C GLY A 143 -13.61 -13.87 -5.14
N ILE A 144 -12.50 -13.78 -4.40
CA ILE A 144 -12.05 -12.53 -3.77
C ILE A 144 -11.51 -11.59 -4.85
N LYS A 145 -11.98 -10.34 -4.89
CA LYS A 145 -11.60 -9.33 -5.91
C LYS A 145 -11.32 -7.94 -5.34
N ASN A 146 -11.28 -7.81 -4.03
CA ASN A 146 -11.21 -6.55 -3.32
C ASN A 146 -9.91 -6.44 -2.51
N ILE A 147 -8.83 -7.06 -2.99
CA ILE A 147 -7.49 -6.94 -2.42
C ILE A 147 -6.56 -6.37 -3.50
N TYR A 148 -5.87 -5.28 -3.18
CA TYR A 148 -4.95 -4.58 -4.05
C TYR A 148 -3.54 -4.60 -3.46
N MET A 149 -2.56 -5.01 -4.25
CA MET A 149 -1.16 -5.14 -3.83
C MET A 149 -0.40 -3.85 -4.15
N GLU A 150 -0.02 -3.08 -3.12
CA GLU A 150 0.70 -1.82 -3.27
C GLU A 150 2.22 -2.07 -3.15
N LEU A 151 2.97 -1.49 -4.09
CA LEU A 151 4.39 -1.81 -4.31
C LEU A 151 5.38 -1.04 -3.45
N GLY A 152 5.20 0.26 -3.22
CA GLY A 152 6.03 1.15 -2.40
C GLY A 152 7.45 0.69 -2.07
N SER A 153 7.71 0.56 -0.78
CA SER A 153 8.97 0.07 -0.22
C SER A 153 9.38 -1.31 -0.73
N THR A 154 8.41 -2.17 -1.09
CA THR A 154 8.69 -3.50 -1.65
C THR A 154 9.40 -3.41 -2.99
N PHE A 155 8.95 -2.54 -3.88
CA PHE A 155 9.66 -2.29 -5.13
C PHE A 155 11.00 -1.60 -4.87
N ALA A 156 11.01 -0.56 -4.01
CA ALA A 156 12.21 0.20 -3.72
C ALA A 156 13.36 -0.64 -3.15
N GLN A 157 13.09 -1.56 -2.21
CA GLN A 157 14.12 -2.42 -1.62
C GLN A 157 14.60 -3.53 -2.56
N LEU A 158 13.74 -4.02 -3.46
CA LEU A 158 14.07 -5.17 -4.31
C LEU A 158 14.66 -4.77 -5.67
N VAL A 159 14.20 -3.70 -6.30
CA VAL A 159 14.49 -3.44 -7.73
C VAL A 159 15.99 -3.30 -8.02
N THR A 160 16.75 -2.69 -7.11
CA THR A 160 18.18 -2.43 -7.29
C THR A 160 19.03 -3.56 -6.74
N THR A 161 18.72 -4.03 -5.52
CA THR A 161 19.57 -4.98 -4.78
C THR A 161 19.25 -6.44 -5.10
N HIS A 162 17.98 -6.74 -5.41
CA HIS A 162 17.45 -8.09 -5.59
C HIS A 162 16.57 -8.21 -6.84
N PRO A 163 17.05 -7.83 -8.05
CA PRO A 163 16.19 -7.68 -9.24
C PRO A 163 15.51 -8.97 -9.69
N ALA A 164 16.14 -10.14 -9.49
CA ALA A 164 15.52 -11.43 -9.80
C ALA A 164 14.33 -11.72 -8.87
N VAL A 165 14.49 -11.44 -7.57
CA VAL A 165 13.41 -11.55 -6.57
C VAL A 165 12.30 -10.54 -6.89
N CYS A 166 12.65 -9.30 -7.25
CA CYS A 166 11.69 -8.28 -7.68
C CYS A 166 10.84 -8.75 -8.86
N ALA A 167 11.48 -9.33 -9.88
CA ALA A 167 10.80 -9.86 -11.07
C ALA A 167 9.88 -11.03 -10.72
N HIS A 168 10.34 -11.95 -9.87
CA HIS A 168 9.54 -13.08 -9.41
C HIS A 168 8.34 -12.61 -8.58
N LEU A 169 8.53 -11.66 -7.66
CA LEU A 169 7.47 -11.06 -6.85
C LEU A 169 6.38 -10.45 -7.72
N LEU A 170 6.77 -9.57 -8.66
CA LEU A 170 5.83 -8.93 -9.58
C LEU A 170 5.06 -9.96 -10.41
N GLY A 171 5.75 -11.01 -10.89
CA GLY A 171 5.11 -12.12 -11.60
C GLY A 171 4.05 -12.82 -10.75
N GLN A 172 4.38 -13.19 -9.51
CA GLN A 172 3.45 -13.88 -8.59
C GLN A 172 2.22 -13.02 -8.25
N ILE A 173 2.40 -11.74 -7.92
CA ILE A 173 1.26 -10.89 -7.55
C ILE A 173 0.35 -10.62 -8.75
N ILE A 174 0.92 -10.44 -9.96
CA ILE A 174 0.13 -10.22 -11.17
C ILE A 174 -0.66 -11.49 -11.52
N ASP A 175 -0.06 -12.68 -11.38
CA ASP A 175 -0.72 -13.95 -11.62
C ASP A 175 -1.85 -14.22 -10.59
N ALA A 176 -1.61 -13.94 -9.32
CA ALA A 176 -2.56 -14.24 -8.24
C ALA A 176 -3.70 -13.22 -8.11
N PHE A 177 -3.42 -11.92 -8.30
CA PHE A 177 -4.38 -10.83 -8.07
C PHE A 177 -4.87 -10.18 -9.37
N GLY A 178 -4.12 -10.33 -10.47
CA GLY A 178 -4.39 -9.64 -11.72
C GLY A 178 -3.66 -8.30 -11.81
N VAL A 179 -3.29 -7.91 -13.03
CA VAL A 179 -2.62 -6.63 -13.32
C VAL A 179 -3.42 -5.43 -12.78
N ASP A 180 -4.74 -5.52 -12.79
CA ASP A 180 -5.65 -4.46 -12.37
C ASP A 180 -5.74 -4.28 -10.84
N HIS A 181 -5.14 -5.20 -10.07
CA HIS A 181 -5.09 -5.16 -8.61
C HIS A 181 -3.69 -4.88 -8.06
N VAL A 182 -2.75 -4.46 -8.91
CA VAL A 182 -1.42 -4.03 -8.48
C VAL A 182 -1.33 -2.51 -8.56
N LEU A 183 -0.92 -1.88 -7.45
CA LEU A 183 -0.85 -0.43 -7.30
C LEU A 183 0.59 0.03 -7.16
N TRP A 184 0.92 1.12 -7.86
CA TRP A 184 2.16 1.83 -7.63
C TRP A 184 2.07 2.75 -6.41
N GLY A 185 3.13 2.72 -5.62
CA GLY A 185 3.45 3.75 -4.64
C GLY A 185 4.96 3.84 -4.50
N THR A 186 5.41 4.73 -3.62
CA THR A 186 6.83 5.12 -3.57
C THR A 186 7.42 5.11 -2.18
N ASP A 187 6.58 5.22 -1.14
CA ASP A 187 6.98 5.43 0.25
C ASP A 187 8.11 6.46 0.38
N SER A 188 8.00 7.56 -0.37
CA SER A 188 9.05 8.58 -0.54
C SER A 188 9.56 9.19 0.76
N ILE A 189 8.82 9.05 1.87
CA ILE A 189 9.31 9.40 3.21
C ILE A 189 10.62 8.68 3.57
N TRP A 190 10.82 7.45 3.07
CA TRP A 190 12.03 6.64 3.29
C TRP A 190 13.07 6.77 2.19
N TYR A 191 12.67 7.20 0.98
CA TYR A 191 13.49 7.11 -0.23
C TYR A 191 13.78 8.45 -0.91
N GLY A 192 13.32 9.55 -0.32
CA GLY A 192 13.44 10.90 -0.89
C GLY A 192 12.66 11.04 -2.20
N SER A 193 13.25 11.71 -3.17
CA SER A 193 12.60 11.93 -4.48
C SER A 193 12.23 10.59 -5.16
N PRO A 194 10.97 10.40 -5.60
CA PRO A 194 10.54 9.16 -6.24
C PRO A 194 11.09 8.98 -7.65
N GLN A 195 11.79 9.98 -8.21
CA GLN A 195 12.25 9.99 -9.61
C GLN A 195 13.03 8.72 -9.96
N TRP A 196 13.92 8.26 -9.08
CA TRP A 196 14.72 7.06 -9.33
C TRP A 196 13.85 5.79 -9.40
N GLN A 197 12.82 5.66 -8.57
CA GLN A 197 11.89 4.52 -8.59
C GLN A 197 11.06 4.50 -9.87
N ILE A 198 10.55 5.67 -10.27
CA ILE A 198 9.79 5.86 -11.52
C ILE A 198 10.64 5.42 -12.72
N GLU A 199 11.89 5.85 -12.71
CA GLU A 199 12.88 5.52 -13.73
C GLU A 199 13.25 4.05 -13.77
N ALA A 200 13.41 3.42 -12.60
CA ALA A 200 13.65 2.00 -12.49
C ALA A 200 12.45 1.22 -13.03
N PHE A 201 11.22 1.50 -12.58
CA PHE A 201 10.01 0.80 -13.03
C PHE A 201 9.76 0.95 -14.53
N ARG A 202 10.00 2.14 -15.09
CA ARG A 202 9.91 2.38 -16.53
C ARG A 202 10.81 1.44 -17.33
N ARG A 203 12.03 1.15 -16.85
CA ARG A 203 13.02 0.29 -17.53
C ARG A 203 12.87 -1.19 -17.18
N PHE A 204 12.39 -1.49 -15.97
CA PHE A 204 12.34 -2.84 -15.41
C PHE A 204 11.54 -3.82 -16.27
N GLN A 205 12.04 -5.03 -16.46
CA GLN A 205 11.35 -6.11 -17.18
C GLN A 205 11.51 -7.41 -16.40
N ILE A 206 10.50 -8.28 -16.47
CA ILE A 206 10.66 -9.65 -15.99
C ILE A 206 11.56 -10.39 -16.99
N PRO A 207 12.69 -10.99 -16.57
CA PRO A 207 13.57 -11.75 -17.45
C PRO A 207 12.84 -12.89 -18.15
N ASP A 208 13.18 -13.15 -19.41
CA ASP A 208 12.54 -14.19 -20.23
C ASP A 208 12.58 -15.57 -19.58
N GLN A 209 13.67 -15.91 -18.89
CA GLN A 209 13.78 -17.17 -18.15
C GLN A 209 12.67 -17.34 -17.10
N LEU A 210 12.34 -16.29 -16.34
CA LEU A 210 11.26 -16.36 -15.34
C LEU A 210 9.89 -16.42 -16.01
N ILE A 211 9.72 -15.76 -17.15
CA ILE A 211 8.49 -15.83 -17.95
C ILE A 211 8.28 -17.24 -18.48
N GLU A 212 9.30 -17.89 -19.02
CA GLU A 212 9.20 -19.25 -19.55
C GLU A 212 8.92 -20.26 -18.44
N GLN A 213 9.63 -20.14 -17.31
CA GLN A 213 9.51 -21.06 -16.18
C GLN A 213 8.15 -20.97 -15.47
N HIS A 214 7.65 -19.75 -15.25
CA HIS A 214 6.45 -19.52 -14.45
C HIS A 214 5.24 -19.04 -15.25
N ARG A 215 5.39 -18.84 -16.56
CA ARG A 215 4.36 -18.29 -17.46
C ARG A 215 3.89 -16.88 -17.05
N TYR A 216 4.79 -16.08 -16.48
CA TYR A 216 4.46 -14.73 -16.04
C TYR A 216 4.10 -13.80 -17.19
N GLN A 217 3.16 -12.90 -16.92
CA GLN A 217 2.77 -11.82 -17.83
C GLN A 217 3.95 -10.85 -18.04
N ARG A 218 4.24 -10.50 -19.30
CA ARG A 218 5.22 -9.45 -19.65
C ARG A 218 4.76 -8.08 -19.16
N LEU A 219 5.70 -7.27 -18.66
CA LEU A 219 5.47 -5.86 -18.29
C LEU A 219 5.49 -4.96 -19.55
N THR A 220 4.50 -5.14 -20.41
CA THR A 220 4.28 -4.27 -21.58
C THR A 220 4.01 -2.83 -21.15
N ARG A 221 4.06 -1.90 -22.10
CA ARG A 221 3.72 -0.49 -21.87
C ARG A 221 2.35 -0.34 -21.18
N GLN A 222 1.36 -1.07 -21.66
CA GLN A 222 -0.02 -1.03 -21.15
C GLN A 222 -0.12 -1.61 -19.74
N VAL A 223 0.57 -2.73 -19.46
CA VAL A 223 0.63 -3.30 -18.11
C VAL A 223 1.27 -2.30 -17.13
N LYS A 224 2.36 -1.66 -17.54
CA LYS A 224 3.01 -0.63 -16.72
C LYS A 224 2.13 0.60 -16.50
N GLU A 225 1.41 1.08 -17.51
CA GLU A 225 0.46 2.19 -17.36
C GLU A 225 -0.65 1.86 -16.34
N GLN A 226 -1.16 0.63 -16.36
CA GLN A 226 -2.14 0.17 -15.37
C GLN A 226 -1.59 0.27 -13.95
N ILE A 227 -0.47 -0.40 -13.69
CA ILE A 227 0.17 -0.44 -12.38
C ILE A 227 0.57 0.96 -11.91
N PHE A 228 1.20 1.75 -12.80
CA PHE A 228 1.79 3.04 -12.47
C PHE A 228 0.76 4.12 -12.13
N GLY A 229 -0.49 3.99 -12.57
CA GLY A 229 -1.49 4.99 -12.19
C GLY A 229 -2.94 4.72 -12.57
N LEU A 230 -3.25 3.97 -13.64
CA LEU A 230 -4.66 3.79 -14.03
C LEU A 230 -5.44 2.94 -13.03
N ASN A 231 -4.80 1.98 -12.37
CA ASN A 231 -5.43 1.19 -11.30
C ASN A 231 -5.78 2.08 -10.10
N ALA A 232 -4.81 2.86 -9.61
CA ALA A 232 -5.04 3.80 -8.51
C ALA A 232 -6.12 4.83 -8.88
N ALA A 233 -6.10 5.36 -10.10
CA ALA A 233 -7.12 6.30 -10.55
C ALA A 233 -8.53 5.69 -10.52
N ARG A 234 -8.67 4.42 -10.94
CA ARG A 234 -9.94 3.69 -10.87
C ARG A 234 -10.38 3.46 -9.42
N VAL A 235 -9.47 2.98 -8.58
CA VAL A 235 -9.73 2.71 -7.16
C VAL A 235 -10.19 3.98 -6.46
N PHE A 236 -9.47 5.09 -6.62
CA PHE A 236 -9.75 6.36 -5.93
C PHE A 236 -10.75 7.28 -6.65
N GLY A 237 -11.33 6.86 -7.78
CA GLY A 237 -12.31 7.67 -8.52
C GLY A 237 -11.74 8.93 -9.16
N VAL A 238 -10.45 8.91 -9.53
CA VAL A 238 -9.79 10.01 -10.24
C VAL A 238 -10.06 9.89 -11.74
N ASP A 239 -10.72 10.89 -12.32
CA ASP A 239 -10.85 10.98 -13.78
C ASP A 239 -9.53 11.43 -14.40
N VAL A 240 -8.84 10.50 -15.06
CA VAL A 240 -7.56 10.76 -15.74
C VAL A 240 -7.68 11.68 -16.95
N LYS A 241 -8.89 11.86 -17.50
CA LYS A 241 -9.17 12.79 -18.61
C LYS A 241 -9.61 14.17 -18.12
N SER A 242 -9.91 14.31 -16.82
CA SER A 242 -10.34 15.58 -16.27
C SER A 242 -9.27 16.66 -16.48
N LYS A 243 -9.73 17.87 -16.77
CA LYS A 243 -8.84 19.03 -16.86
C LYS A 243 -8.26 19.28 -15.47
N ARG A 244 -6.96 19.00 -15.31
CA ARG A 244 -6.25 19.32 -14.08
C ARG A 244 -6.21 20.83 -13.91
N ASN A 245 -6.33 21.30 -12.66
CA ASN A 245 -6.03 22.70 -12.36
C ASN A 245 -4.63 23.01 -12.89
N ALA A 246 -4.47 24.19 -13.49
CA ALA A 246 -3.13 24.67 -13.78
C ALA A 246 -2.39 24.71 -12.44
N LEU A 247 -1.28 23.97 -12.34
CA LEU A 247 -0.29 24.31 -11.33
C LEU A 247 0.07 25.78 -11.60
N GLN A 248 0.07 26.62 -10.58
CA GLN A 248 0.63 27.96 -10.74
C GLN A 248 1.99 27.78 -11.40
N GLN A 249 2.14 28.35 -12.60
CA GLN A 249 3.38 28.23 -13.33
C GLN A 249 4.48 28.71 -12.39
N ASP A 250 5.56 27.94 -12.36
CA ASP A 250 6.83 28.39 -11.81
C ASP A 250 6.98 28.45 -10.29
N VAL A 251 6.07 27.91 -9.45
CA VAL A 251 6.38 27.84 -7.99
C VAL A 251 7.59 26.93 -7.70
N LEU A 252 7.63 25.75 -8.32
CA LEU A 252 8.78 24.84 -8.20
C LEU A 252 10.01 25.34 -8.97
N GLY A 253 9.80 26.09 -10.06
CA GLY A 253 10.89 26.72 -10.81
C GLY A 253 11.51 27.86 -10.01
N GLN A 254 10.69 28.72 -9.41
CA GLN A 254 11.10 29.76 -8.47
C GLN A 254 11.81 29.18 -7.25
N LEU A 255 11.28 28.13 -6.62
CA LEU A 255 11.96 27.46 -5.49
C LEU A 255 13.31 26.87 -5.91
N ARG A 256 13.41 26.27 -7.11
CA ARG A 256 14.67 25.77 -7.65
C ARG A 256 15.65 26.90 -7.95
N MET A 257 15.19 28.01 -8.53
CA MET A 257 16.01 29.17 -8.82
C MET A 257 16.49 29.84 -7.52
N SER A 258 15.61 30.02 -6.53
CA SER A 258 15.94 30.49 -5.17
C SER A 258 17.01 29.61 -4.54
N TYR A 259 16.86 28.28 -4.58
CA TYR A 259 17.86 27.35 -4.06
C TYR A 259 19.22 27.45 -4.78
N LEU A 260 19.22 27.66 -6.10
CA LEU A 260 20.45 27.85 -6.87
C LEU A 260 21.10 29.21 -6.62
N GLU A 261 20.30 30.25 -6.36
CA GLU A 261 20.74 31.63 -6.06
C GLU A 261 21.24 31.79 -4.62
N GLU A 262 20.58 31.18 -3.65
CA GLU A 262 20.96 31.16 -2.22
C GLU A 262 22.22 30.33 -1.96
N GLY A 263 22.57 29.44 -2.90
CA GLY A 263 23.72 28.56 -2.81
C GLY A 263 23.48 27.39 -1.85
N PRO A 264 24.26 26.30 -2.00
CA PRO A 264 24.17 25.15 -1.10
C PRO A 264 24.84 25.48 0.24
N GLU A 265 24.22 26.33 1.06
CA GLU A 265 24.55 26.37 2.48
C GLU A 265 24.11 25.02 3.08
N PRO A 266 25.01 24.27 3.76
CA PRO A 266 24.65 22.97 4.33
C PRO A 266 23.61 23.19 5.44
N SER A 267 22.54 22.39 5.42
CA SER A 267 21.66 22.17 6.57
C SER A 267 22.38 21.46 7.69
#